data_AF-A0A246FG10-F1
#
_entry.id   AF-A0A246FG10-F1
#
_cell.length_a   1.000
_cell.length_b   1.000
_cell.length_c   1.000
_cell.angle_alpha   90.00
_cell.angle_beta   90.00
_cell.angle_gamma   90.00
#
_symmetry.space_group_name_H-M   'P 1'
#
loop_
_entity.id
_entity.type
_entity.pdbx_description
1 polymer ?
#
loop_
_entity_poly.entity_id
_entity_poly.type
_entity_poly.pdbx_seq_one_letter_code
_entity_poly.pdbx_strand_id
1 'polypeptide(L)'
;MNKELEIRQHNALTNARYEYTGLQLDLFFFLVSKLRKDQKSYTYELNIKELSALTGRKYDLAYLRKATEDMGSRMFEIETPERHVQLWMFRSVEYLKGLGIIEVSLSDKIIPYLFQLQSNFTSYGLASALRLTSKYAKRIYPICSQWKDMGETKKHDIQDFKKMLGLLDDKGLDKMPRTSDFRKSVLDIAVKQINEHTELHISYELEKRGKTFKNITFKVKTQALAETIPFDLVATNEPLPGVQQSHYDNAVRVLDELRITDTKHRQAILSNAAHVSEVNRYNHDLKTGKVKAARNPGGLLLVRLGLVAAKVPKPTPA
;
A
#
# COMPACT_ATOMS: atom_id res chain seq x y z
N MET A 1 -1.71 -1.08 24.23
CA MET A 1 -2.47 -0.85 22.99
C MET A 1 -2.03 0.47 22.39
N ASN A 2 -1.16 0.45 21.38
CA ASN A 2 -0.93 1.66 20.58
C ASN A 2 -2.23 1.91 19.80
N LYS A 3 -2.93 3.00 20.14
CA LYS A 3 -4.14 3.42 19.43
C LYS A 3 -3.71 3.71 17.99
N GLU A 4 -4.17 2.92 17.01
CA GLU A 4 -3.89 3.21 15.60
C GLU A 4 -4.27 4.66 15.31
N LEU A 5 -3.36 5.42 14.68
CA LEU A 5 -3.59 6.83 14.39
C LEU A 5 -4.74 6.96 13.39
N GLU A 6 -5.89 7.45 13.86
CA GLU A 6 -7.06 7.73 13.02
C GLU A 6 -6.85 9.06 12.28
N ILE A 7 -7.02 9.04 10.96
CA ILE A 7 -7.01 10.26 10.14
C ILE A 7 -8.42 10.64 9.72
N ARG A 8 -8.66 11.94 9.59
CA ARG A 8 -9.95 12.49 9.22
C ARG A 8 -9.78 13.47 8.06
N GLN A 9 -10.65 13.37 7.06
CA GLN A 9 -10.66 14.26 5.92
C GLN A 9 -12.11 14.54 5.47
N HIS A 10 -12.34 15.66 4.80
CA HIS A 10 -13.68 16.03 4.35
C HIS A 10 -14.17 15.07 3.26
N ASN A 11 -15.46 14.72 3.26
CA ASN A 11 -16.04 13.78 2.28
C ASN A 11 -15.84 14.26 0.83
N ALA A 12 -15.86 15.57 0.60
CA ALA A 12 -15.57 16.14 -0.72
C ALA A 12 -14.17 15.76 -1.23
N LEU A 13 -13.16 15.69 -0.34
CA LEU A 13 -11.81 15.27 -0.71
C LEU A 13 -11.72 13.75 -0.92
N THR A 14 -12.46 12.96 -0.13
CA THR A 14 -12.60 11.51 -0.34
C THR A 14 -13.15 11.20 -1.74
N ASN A 15 -14.21 11.92 -2.15
CA ASN A 15 -14.93 11.73 -3.40
C ASN A 15 -14.39 12.59 -4.57
N ALA A 16 -13.39 13.45 -4.33
CA ALA A 16 -12.81 14.29 -5.37
C ALA A 16 -12.19 13.46 -6.49
N ARG A 17 -12.22 14.01 -7.70
CA ARG A 17 -11.48 13.46 -8.84
C ARG A 17 -10.02 13.91 -8.74
N TYR A 18 -9.14 12.93 -8.63
CA TYR A 18 -7.69 13.12 -8.76
C TYR A 18 -7.05 11.76 -9.07
N GLU A 19 -5.95 11.79 -9.82
CA GLU A 19 -5.14 10.60 -10.07
C GLU A 19 -3.86 10.74 -9.24
N TYR A 20 -3.66 9.89 -8.23
CA TYR A 20 -2.40 9.76 -7.52
C TYR A 20 -1.89 8.32 -7.61
N THR A 21 -0.58 8.16 -7.68
CA THR A 21 0.11 6.87 -7.57
C THR A 21 0.08 6.37 -6.12
N GLY A 22 0.50 5.12 -5.89
CA GLY A 22 0.59 4.57 -4.54
C GLY A 22 1.49 5.40 -3.62
N LEU A 23 2.64 5.86 -4.13
CA LEU A 23 3.57 6.73 -3.41
C LEU A 23 2.95 8.09 -3.07
N GLN A 24 2.27 8.71 -4.03
CA GLN A 24 1.61 10.00 -3.81
C GLN A 24 0.48 9.90 -2.78
N LEU A 25 -0.25 8.77 -2.77
CA LEU A 25 -1.25 8.48 -1.75
C LEU A 25 -0.63 8.23 -0.37
N ASP A 26 0.52 7.55 -0.29
CA ASP A 26 1.26 7.41 0.98
C ASP A 26 1.64 8.78 1.56
N LEU A 27 2.22 9.65 0.72
CA LEU A 27 2.57 11.02 1.10
C LEU A 27 1.33 11.84 1.52
N PHE A 28 0.24 11.70 0.78
CA PHE A 28 -1.01 12.39 1.09
C PHE A 28 -1.60 11.93 2.44
N PHE A 29 -1.72 10.62 2.69
CA PHE A 29 -2.23 10.12 3.97
C PHE A 29 -1.33 10.51 5.13
N PHE A 30 -0.02 10.46 4.93
CA PHE A 30 0.95 10.89 5.93
C PHE A 30 0.82 12.39 6.23
N LEU A 31 0.67 13.23 5.22
CA LEU A 31 0.39 14.66 5.39
C LEU A 31 -0.90 14.91 6.16
N VAL A 32 -2.00 14.23 5.77
CA VAL A 32 -3.29 14.34 6.47
C VAL A 32 -3.16 13.96 7.95
N SER A 33 -2.30 12.98 8.27
CA SER A 33 -2.03 12.58 9.65
C SER A 33 -1.29 13.61 10.50
N LYS A 34 -0.58 14.56 9.87
CA LYS A 34 0.17 15.62 10.55
C LYS A 34 -0.64 16.90 10.75
N LEU A 35 -1.84 16.98 10.18
CA LEU A 35 -2.70 18.17 10.28
C LEU A 35 -3.14 18.41 11.73
N ARG A 36 -2.97 19.65 12.20
CA ARG A 36 -3.42 20.09 13.54
C ARG A 36 -4.29 21.34 13.46
N LYS A 37 -5.34 21.47 14.27
CA LYS A 37 -6.29 22.59 14.15
C LYS A 37 -5.75 23.92 14.72
N ASP A 38 -4.74 23.85 15.57
CA ASP A 38 -4.25 24.92 16.46
C ASP A 38 -2.91 25.54 16.02
N GLN A 39 -2.47 25.27 14.79
CA GLN A 39 -1.18 25.73 14.29
C GLN A 39 -1.23 27.12 13.65
N LYS A 40 -0.16 27.89 13.88
CA LYS A 40 0.01 29.26 13.37
C LYS A 40 0.30 29.33 11.86
N SER A 41 0.70 28.20 11.28
CA SER A 41 1.12 28.06 9.88
C SER A 41 0.52 26.79 9.29
N TYR A 42 0.25 26.79 7.97
CA TYR A 42 -0.17 25.60 7.23
C TYR A 42 1.01 24.92 6.50
N THR A 43 2.18 24.95 7.13
CA THR A 43 3.40 24.29 6.69
C THR A 43 3.68 23.07 7.56
N TYR A 44 3.97 21.93 6.93
CA TYR A 44 4.16 20.63 7.59
C TYR A 44 5.44 19.96 7.16
N GLU A 45 6.12 19.36 8.13
CA GLU A 45 7.28 18.51 7.88
C GLU A 45 6.85 17.04 7.77
N LEU A 46 7.20 16.42 6.65
CA LEU A 46 7.05 15.00 6.42
C LEU A 46 8.42 14.35 6.57
N ASN A 47 8.64 13.69 7.72
CA ASN A 47 9.85 12.92 7.95
C ASN A 47 9.78 11.58 7.20
N ILE A 48 10.61 11.41 6.17
CA ILE A 48 10.58 10.23 5.32
C ILE A 48 11.06 8.98 6.06
N LYS A 49 11.92 9.11 7.08
CA LYS A 49 12.32 7.97 7.91
C LYS A 49 11.13 7.42 8.71
N GLU A 50 10.28 8.31 9.22
CA GLU A 50 9.05 7.91 9.90
C GLU A 50 8.08 7.21 8.94
N LEU A 51 7.86 7.76 7.75
CA LEU A 51 7.03 7.12 6.72
C LEU A 51 7.58 5.74 6.31
N SER A 52 8.90 5.61 6.18
CA SER A 52 9.57 4.34 5.95
C SER A 52 9.33 3.32 7.07
N ALA A 53 9.38 3.76 8.34
CA ALA A 53 9.11 2.88 9.47
C ALA A 53 7.64 2.42 9.51
N LEU A 54 6.69 3.32 9.20
CA LEU A 54 5.26 3.00 9.17
C LEU A 54 4.87 2.04 8.04
N THR A 55 5.57 2.11 6.90
CA THR A 55 5.21 1.35 5.69
C THR A 55 6.09 0.12 5.49
N GLY A 56 7.23 0.04 6.16
CA GLY A 56 8.30 -0.93 5.88
C GLY A 56 8.97 -0.74 4.52
N ARG A 57 8.76 0.42 3.85
CA ARG A 57 9.26 0.69 2.50
C ARG A 57 10.43 1.65 2.54
N LYS A 58 11.35 1.49 1.60
CA LYS A 58 12.39 2.49 1.31
C LYS A 58 11.88 3.46 0.25
N TYR A 59 12.01 4.75 0.51
CA TYR A 59 11.63 5.81 -0.42
C TYR A 59 12.88 6.43 -1.03
N ASP A 60 12.98 6.37 -2.35
CA ASP A 60 14.07 7.00 -3.09
C ASP A 60 13.79 8.49 -3.32
N LEU A 61 14.81 9.32 -3.17
CA LEU A 61 14.69 10.78 -3.28
C LEU A 61 14.25 11.24 -4.67
N ALA A 62 14.72 10.59 -5.75
CA ALA A 62 14.34 10.98 -7.11
C ALA A 62 12.85 10.68 -7.36
N TYR A 63 12.36 9.52 -6.89
CA TYR A 63 10.94 9.19 -6.97
C TYR A 63 10.07 10.08 -6.08
N LEU A 64 10.55 10.48 -4.89
CA LEU A 64 9.85 11.44 -4.04
C LEU A 64 9.71 12.80 -4.74
N ARG A 65 10.81 13.33 -5.28
CA ARG A 65 10.80 14.61 -6.02
C ARG A 65 9.80 14.58 -7.17
N LYS A 66 9.85 13.50 -7.97
CA LYS A 66 8.90 13.30 -9.06
C LYS A 66 7.46 13.19 -8.56
N ALA A 67 7.23 12.46 -7.47
CA ALA A 67 5.91 12.34 -6.88
C ALA A 67 5.35 13.69 -6.44
N THR A 68 6.14 14.53 -5.76
CA THR A 68 5.71 15.86 -5.29
C THR A 68 5.51 16.86 -6.43
N GLU A 69 6.34 16.81 -7.48
CA GLU A 69 6.15 17.59 -8.71
C GLU A 69 4.82 17.22 -9.38
N ASP A 70 4.58 15.92 -9.57
CA ASP A 70 3.36 15.40 -10.18
C ASP A 70 2.12 15.65 -9.30
N MET A 71 2.27 15.73 -7.97
CA MET A 71 1.17 16.11 -7.08
C MET A 71 0.86 17.61 -7.16
N GLY A 72 1.88 18.46 -7.19
CA GLY A 72 1.72 19.92 -7.27
C GLY A 72 1.10 20.40 -8.59
N SER A 73 1.34 19.65 -9.68
CA SER A 73 0.76 19.91 -11.00
C SER A 73 -0.69 19.42 -11.17
N ARG A 74 -1.21 18.58 -10.25
CA ARG A 74 -2.56 18.03 -10.33
C ARG A 74 -3.52 18.81 -9.42
N MET A 75 -4.63 19.26 -9.98
CA MET A 75 -5.74 19.84 -9.22
C MET A 75 -6.74 18.77 -8.76
N PHE A 76 -7.41 19.04 -7.65
CA PHE A 76 -8.61 18.33 -7.22
C PHE A 76 -9.82 19.02 -7.82
N GLU A 77 -10.71 18.24 -8.43
CA GLU A 77 -11.99 18.74 -8.92
C GLU A 77 -13.12 18.31 -7.97
N ILE A 78 -13.87 19.30 -7.49
CA ILE A 78 -15.04 19.10 -6.63
C ILE A 78 -16.24 19.71 -7.32
N GLU A 79 -17.23 18.85 -7.61
CA GLU A 79 -18.52 19.25 -8.15
C GLU A 79 -19.52 19.44 -7.00
N THR A 80 -20.16 20.60 -6.94
CA THR A 80 -21.26 20.92 -6.03
C THR A 80 -22.45 21.43 -6.86
N PRO A 81 -23.69 21.42 -6.33
CA PRO A 81 -24.83 21.95 -7.07
C PRO A 81 -24.65 23.40 -7.55
N GLU A 82 -23.86 24.21 -6.82
CA GLU A 82 -23.66 25.62 -7.09
C GLU A 82 -22.36 25.96 -7.81
N ARG A 83 -21.33 25.10 -7.72
CA ARG A 83 -19.96 25.42 -8.19
C ARG A 83 -19.19 24.20 -8.67
N HIS A 84 -18.44 24.40 -9.75
CA HIS A 84 -17.30 23.56 -10.13
C HIS A 84 -16.02 24.18 -9.57
N VAL A 85 -15.32 23.49 -8.66
CA VAL A 85 -14.16 24.02 -7.94
C VAL A 85 -12.91 23.22 -8.28
N GLN A 86 -11.86 23.93 -8.69
CA GLN A 86 -10.52 23.38 -8.92
C GLN A 86 -9.59 23.85 -7.80
N LEU A 87 -8.94 22.91 -7.12
CA LEU A 87 -8.10 23.16 -5.95
C LEU A 87 -6.70 22.60 -6.15
N TRP A 88 -5.68 23.42 -5.94
CA TRP A 88 -4.29 22.98 -5.84
C TRP A 88 -3.92 22.73 -4.39
N MET A 89 -3.26 21.61 -4.11
CA MET A 89 -2.92 21.22 -2.74
C MET A 89 -1.80 22.07 -2.15
N PHE A 90 -0.72 22.26 -2.91
CA PHE A 90 0.53 22.82 -2.39
C PHE A 90 0.77 24.23 -2.91
N ARG A 91 1.14 25.13 -2.00
CA ARG A 91 1.76 26.42 -2.31
C ARG A 91 3.26 26.23 -2.59
N SER A 92 3.94 25.43 -1.77
CA SER A 92 5.35 25.06 -1.96
C SER A 92 5.63 23.66 -1.41
N VAL A 93 6.64 23.00 -1.97
CA VAL A 93 7.22 21.76 -1.45
C VAL A 93 8.74 21.92 -1.45
N GLU A 94 9.35 21.81 -0.28
CA GLU A 94 10.77 22.05 -0.05
C GLU A 94 11.44 20.79 0.51
N TYR A 95 12.62 20.45 -0.01
CA TYR A 95 13.38 19.29 0.45
C TYR A 95 14.53 19.77 1.33
N LEU A 96 14.42 19.55 2.64
CA LEU A 96 15.48 19.89 3.59
C LEU A 96 16.62 18.88 3.45
N LYS A 97 17.63 19.29 2.66
CA LYS A 97 18.77 18.44 2.29
C LYS A 97 19.51 17.92 3.52
N GLY A 98 19.85 16.63 3.53
CA GLY A 98 20.54 15.96 4.64
C GLY A 98 19.64 15.53 5.80
N LEU A 99 18.45 16.10 5.96
CA LEU A 99 17.53 15.76 7.05
C LEU A 99 16.55 14.63 6.69
N GLY A 100 16.29 14.42 5.39
CA GLY A 100 15.27 13.46 4.94
C GLY A 100 13.85 13.95 5.26
N ILE A 101 13.66 15.26 5.27
CA ILE A 101 12.39 15.94 5.54
C ILE A 101 11.92 16.62 4.26
N ILE A 102 10.64 16.44 3.96
CA ILE A 102 9.91 17.21 2.95
C ILE A 102 9.03 18.19 3.70
N GLU A 103 9.27 19.49 3.54
CA GLU A 103 8.41 20.53 4.05
C GLU A 103 7.34 20.88 2.99
N VAL A 104 6.08 20.93 3.40
CA VAL A 104 4.94 21.16 2.52
C VAL A 104 4.12 22.32 3.06
N SER A 105 3.99 23.38 2.26
CA SER A 105 3.06 24.48 2.55
C SER A 105 1.78 24.30 1.75
N LEU A 106 0.63 24.27 2.45
CA LEU A 106 -0.68 24.09 1.82
C LEU A 106 -1.24 25.39 1.24
N SER A 107 -2.03 25.28 0.18
CA SER A 107 -2.77 26.41 -0.41
C SER A 107 -3.98 26.81 0.43
N ASP A 108 -4.29 28.11 0.55
CA ASP A 108 -5.39 28.59 1.42
C ASP A 108 -6.75 27.98 1.07
N LYS A 109 -6.99 27.69 -0.21
CA LYS A 109 -8.27 27.13 -0.70
C LYS A 109 -8.47 25.65 -0.33
N ILE A 110 -7.41 24.88 -0.05
CA ILE A 110 -7.56 23.46 0.36
C ILE A 110 -7.82 23.34 1.86
N ILE A 111 -7.39 24.33 2.67
CA ILE A 111 -7.50 24.33 4.13
C ILE A 111 -8.92 24.01 4.64
N PRO A 112 -10.01 24.62 4.14
CA PRO A 112 -11.36 24.29 4.60
C PRO A 112 -11.71 22.81 4.43
N TYR A 113 -11.25 22.19 3.33
CA TYR A 113 -11.51 20.78 3.02
C TYR A 113 -10.64 19.81 3.85
N LEU A 114 -9.63 20.32 4.54
CA LEU A 114 -8.77 19.55 5.43
C LEU A 114 -9.13 19.72 6.91
N PHE A 115 -9.57 20.92 7.31
CA PHE A 115 -9.79 21.29 8.71
C PHE A 115 -11.25 21.50 9.12
N GLN A 116 -12.10 22.01 8.22
CA GLN A 116 -13.51 22.29 8.51
C GLN A 116 -14.35 21.02 8.30
N LEU A 117 -13.97 19.99 9.03
CA LEU A 117 -14.68 18.73 9.16
C LEU A 117 -15.92 18.98 10.03
N GLN A 118 -16.98 19.53 9.42
CA GLN A 118 -18.34 19.54 9.99
C GLN A 118 -18.85 18.08 10.10
N SER A 119 -20.15 17.81 10.20
CA SER A 119 -20.69 16.43 10.27
C SER A 119 -20.35 15.52 9.07
N ASN A 120 -19.74 16.05 7.99
CA ASN A 120 -19.47 15.34 6.73
C ASN A 120 -17.97 15.02 6.53
N PHE A 121 -17.41 14.14 7.35
CA PHE A 121 -16.03 13.67 7.22
C PHE A 121 -15.93 12.15 7.11
N THR A 122 -14.82 11.70 6.55
CA THR A 122 -14.43 10.29 6.49
C THR A 122 -13.34 10.07 7.54
N SER A 123 -13.46 9.02 8.36
CA SER A 123 -12.39 8.60 9.29
C SER A 123 -11.93 7.17 9.04
N TYR A 124 -10.61 6.97 9.05
CA TYR A 124 -9.98 5.68 8.78
C TYR A 124 -8.58 5.60 9.39
N GLY A 125 -8.06 4.38 9.58
CA GLY A 125 -6.75 4.16 10.18
C GLY A 125 -5.60 4.48 9.22
N LEU A 126 -4.62 5.27 9.67
CA LEU A 126 -3.43 5.57 8.86
C LEU A 126 -2.66 4.30 8.50
N ALA A 127 -2.44 3.42 9.49
CA ALA A 127 -1.70 2.18 9.30
C ALA A 127 -2.38 1.30 8.23
N SER A 128 -3.70 1.11 8.33
CA SER A 128 -4.51 0.43 7.33
C SER A 128 -4.35 1.04 5.93
N ALA A 129 -4.45 2.37 5.80
CA ALA A 129 -4.28 3.03 4.51
C ALA A 129 -2.88 2.87 3.90
N LEU A 130 -1.83 2.92 4.73
CA LEU A 130 -0.44 2.78 4.31
C LEU A 130 -0.07 1.33 3.94
N ARG A 131 -0.63 0.33 4.64
CA ARG A 131 -0.42 -1.11 4.36
C ARG A 131 -0.86 -1.50 2.94
N LEU A 132 -1.92 -0.88 2.41
CA LEU A 132 -2.38 -1.12 1.04
C LEU A 132 -1.25 -0.78 0.04
N THR A 133 -1.15 -1.55 -1.05
CA THR A 133 -0.13 -1.35 -2.10
C THR A 133 -0.74 -0.88 -3.42
N SER A 134 -1.97 -1.31 -3.72
CA SER A 134 -2.70 -0.89 -4.90
C SER A 134 -3.20 0.55 -4.73
N LYS A 135 -2.96 1.41 -5.73
CA LYS A 135 -3.53 2.77 -5.76
C LYS A 135 -5.06 2.74 -5.71
N TYR A 136 -5.68 1.71 -6.29
CA TYR A 136 -7.13 1.54 -6.27
C TYR A 136 -7.63 1.11 -4.89
N ALA A 137 -6.93 0.20 -4.21
CA ALA A 137 -7.24 -0.15 -2.82
C ALA A 137 -7.15 1.09 -1.92
N LYS A 138 -6.07 1.87 -2.05
CA LYS A 138 -5.87 3.13 -1.32
C LYS A 138 -6.97 4.18 -1.59
N ARG A 139 -7.55 4.22 -2.79
CA ARG A 139 -8.68 5.13 -3.09
C ARG A 139 -10.02 4.60 -2.60
N ILE A 140 -10.28 3.30 -2.76
CA ILE A 140 -11.55 2.66 -2.40
C ILE A 140 -11.71 2.51 -0.89
N TYR A 141 -10.62 2.31 -0.15
CA TYR A 141 -10.68 2.15 1.31
C TYR A 141 -11.31 3.35 2.02
N PRO A 142 -10.84 4.60 1.84
CA PRO A 142 -11.51 5.77 2.42
C PRO A 142 -12.97 5.93 1.97
N ILE A 143 -13.30 5.59 0.72
CA ILE A 143 -14.68 5.60 0.24
C ILE A 143 -15.53 4.63 1.05
N CYS A 144 -15.07 3.39 1.26
CA CYS A 144 -15.80 2.41 2.07
C CYS A 144 -15.85 2.81 3.55
N SER A 145 -14.76 3.36 4.10
CA SER A 145 -14.70 3.86 5.47
C SER A 145 -15.71 4.97 5.75
N GLN A 146 -16.06 5.78 4.74
CA GLN A 146 -17.11 6.81 4.84
C GLN A 146 -18.48 6.20 5.16
N TRP A 147 -18.72 4.95 4.75
CA TRP A 147 -20.01 4.26 4.86
C TRP A 147 -19.97 3.08 5.85
N LYS A 148 -18.90 2.95 6.64
CA LYS A 148 -18.69 1.81 7.55
C LYS A 148 -19.82 1.64 8.58
N ASP A 149 -20.43 2.74 9.02
CA ASP A 149 -21.53 2.73 10.01
C ASP A 149 -22.89 2.43 9.37
N MET A 150 -23.04 2.67 8.05
CA MET A 150 -24.26 2.40 7.30
C MET A 150 -24.30 0.97 6.72
N GLY A 151 -23.15 0.31 6.64
CA GLY A 151 -23.03 -1.06 6.15
C GLY A 151 -22.99 -1.21 4.62
N GLU A 152 -23.29 -0.14 3.87
CA GLU A 152 -23.16 -0.11 2.42
C GLU A 152 -22.97 1.30 1.87
N THR A 153 -22.29 1.42 0.73
CA THR A 153 -22.18 2.69 0.02
C THR A 153 -23.48 3.01 -0.71
N LYS A 154 -23.68 4.29 -1.06
CA LYS A 154 -24.67 4.64 -2.10
C LYS A 154 -24.39 3.89 -3.41
N LYS A 155 -25.40 3.79 -4.27
CA LYS A 155 -25.21 3.35 -5.66
C LYS A 155 -24.35 4.38 -6.39
N HIS A 156 -23.22 3.94 -6.93
CA HIS A 156 -22.37 4.76 -7.79
C HIS A 156 -22.57 4.34 -9.24
N ASP A 157 -22.78 5.30 -10.13
CA ASP A 157 -22.66 5.03 -11.57
C ASP A 157 -21.22 4.59 -11.88
N ILE A 158 -21.06 3.53 -12.68
CA ILE A 158 -19.74 2.95 -12.96
C ILE A 158 -18.85 3.93 -13.74
N GLN A 159 -19.40 4.76 -14.61
CA GLN A 159 -18.61 5.75 -15.36
C GLN A 159 -18.14 6.85 -14.41
N ASP A 160 -19.02 7.37 -13.55
CA ASP A 160 -18.63 8.37 -12.55
C ASP A 160 -17.61 7.81 -11.55
N PHE A 161 -17.78 6.55 -11.14
CA PHE A 161 -16.83 5.88 -10.26
C PHE A 161 -15.47 5.68 -10.93
N LYS A 162 -15.44 5.27 -12.21
CA LYS A 162 -14.20 5.21 -13.00
C LYS A 162 -13.56 6.59 -13.14
N LYS A 163 -14.35 7.64 -13.36
CA LYS A 163 -13.89 9.03 -13.41
C LYS A 163 -13.20 9.44 -12.11
N MET A 164 -13.86 9.17 -10.98
CA MET A 164 -13.35 9.45 -9.63
C MET A 164 -12.03 8.72 -9.32
N LEU A 165 -11.85 7.51 -9.86
CA LEU A 165 -10.60 6.73 -9.74
C LEU A 165 -9.52 7.10 -10.76
N GLY A 166 -9.75 8.11 -11.63
CA GLY A 166 -8.80 8.51 -12.68
C GLY A 166 -8.65 7.48 -13.80
N LEU A 167 -9.65 6.62 -14.00
CA LEU A 167 -9.70 5.62 -15.08
C LEU A 167 -10.27 6.17 -16.38
N LEU A 168 -10.96 7.30 -16.33
CA LEU A 168 -11.34 8.09 -17.50
C LEU A 168 -10.36 9.27 -17.61
N ASP A 169 -9.67 9.35 -18.74
CA ASP A 169 -8.83 10.51 -19.04
C ASP A 169 -9.67 11.76 -19.38
N ASP A 170 -9.02 12.91 -19.56
CA ASP A 170 -9.70 14.18 -19.83
C ASP A 170 -10.40 14.22 -21.20
N LYS A 171 -10.10 13.26 -22.08
CA LYS A 171 -10.75 13.07 -23.37
C LYS A 171 -11.89 12.03 -23.28
N GLY A 172 -12.16 11.50 -22.10
CA GLY A 172 -13.19 10.49 -21.84
C GLY A 172 -12.79 9.07 -22.24
N LEU A 173 -11.51 8.80 -22.53
CA LEU A 173 -11.05 7.46 -22.84
C LEU A 173 -11.02 6.61 -21.57
N ASP A 174 -11.72 5.49 -21.64
CA ASP A 174 -11.73 4.48 -20.58
C ASP A 174 -10.46 3.64 -20.65
N LYS A 175 -9.59 3.80 -19.64
CA LYS A 175 -8.38 2.97 -19.46
C LYS A 175 -8.74 1.50 -19.19
N MET A 176 -9.96 1.20 -18.76
CA MET A 176 -10.47 -0.14 -18.44
C MET A 176 -11.81 -0.41 -19.12
N PRO A 177 -11.88 -0.38 -20.47
CA PRO A 177 -13.15 -0.40 -21.21
C PRO A 177 -13.88 -1.74 -21.06
N ARG A 178 -13.12 -2.83 -20.90
CA ARG A 178 -13.69 -4.16 -20.63
C ARG A 178 -14.02 -4.27 -19.15
N THR A 179 -15.28 -4.59 -18.85
CA THR A 179 -15.73 -4.83 -17.47
C THR A 179 -14.91 -5.91 -16.76
N SER A 180 -14.46 -6.95 -17.49
CA SER A 180 -13.58 -7.98 -16.92
C SER A 180 -12.29 -7.42 -16.35
N ASP A 181 -11.71 -6.43 -17.03
CA ASP A 181 -10.41 -5.85 -16.68
C ASP A 181 -10.60 -4.87 -15.53
N PHE A 182 -11.68 -4.09 -15.55
CA PHE A 182 -12.07 -3.26 -14.42
C PHE A 182 -12.29 -4.10 -13.14
N ARG A 183 -12.98 -5.24 -13.25
CA ARG A 183 -13.16 -6.14 -12.09
C ARG A 183 -11.83 -6.69 -11.59
N LYS A 184 -11.08 -7.37 -12.46
CA LYS A 184 -9.84 -8.07 -12.06
C LYS A 184 -8.74 -7.13 -11.59
N SER A 185 -8.56 -5.99 -12.25
CA SER A 185 -7.41 -5.09 -12.02
C SER A 185 -7.71 -3.96 -11.03
N VAL A 186 -8.99 -3.69 -10.74
CA VAL A 186 -9.38 -2.59 -9.85
C VAL A 186 -10.17 -3.12 -8.65
N LEU A 187 -11.34 -3.70 -8.89
CA LEU A 187 -12.26 -4.07 -7.80
C LEU A 187 -11.75 -5.26 -6.99
N ASP A 188 -11.39 -6.36 -7.65
CA ASP A 188 -10.99 -7.60 -6.99
C ASP A 188 -9.68 -7.41 -6.21
N ILE A 189 -8.73 -6.66 -6.76
CA ILE A 189 -7.49 -6.28 -6.06
C ILE A 189 -7.79 -5.41 -4.85
N ALA A 190 -8.68 -4.42 -4.99
CA ALA A 190 -9.04 -3.54 -3.88
C ALA A 190 -9.74 -4.28 -2.75
N VAL A 191 -10.76 -5.10 -3.08
CA VAL A 191 -11.45 -5.94 -2.10
C VAL A 191 -10.49 -6.85 -1.37
N LYS A 192 -9.63 -7.56 -2.10
CA LYS A 192 -8.66 -8.47 -1.50
C LYS A 192 -7.74 -7.74 -0.51
N GLN A 193 -7.10 -6.66 -0.93
CA GLN A 193 -6.15 -5.93 -0.06
C GLN A 193 -6.85 -5.29 1.15
N ILE A 194 -8.05 -4.75 0.98
CA ILE A 194 -8.80 -4.14 2.08
C ILE A 194 -9.15 -5.21 3.11
N ASN A 195 -9.72 -6.34 2.66
CA ASN A 195 -10.13 -7.43 3.56
C ASN A 195 -8.93 -8.10 4.26
N GLU A 196 -7.75 -8.13 3.65
CA GLU A 196 -6.55 -8.76 4.23
C GLU A 196 -5.75 -7.82 5.15
N HIS A 197 -5.89 -6.49 5.04
CA HIS A 197 -4.94 -5.55 5.65
C HIS A 197 -5.58 -4.39 6.42
N THR A 198 -6.91 -4.34 6.51
CA THR A 198 -7.64 -3.28 7.22
C THR A 198 -8.74 -3.85 8.10
N GLU A 199 -9.26 -2.99 8.98
CA GLU A 199 -10.38 -3.25 9.87
C GLU A 199 -11.73 -3.33 9.14
N LEU A 200 -11.75 -3.29 7.80
CA LEU A 200 -12.95 -3.43 6.99
C LEU A 200 -12.95 -4.72 6.20
N HIS A 201 -14.09 -5.40 6.22
CA HIS A 201 -14.44 -6.46 5.29
C HIS A 201 -15.46 -5.93 4.29
N ILE A 202 -15.06 -5.83 3.02
CA ILE A 202 -15.88 -5.30 1.94
C ILE A 202 -16.18 -6.36 0.88
N SER A 203 -17.30 -6.18 0.20
CA SER A 203 -17.63 -6.84 -1.07
C SER A 203 -18.32 -5.84 -1.99
N TYR A 204 -18.53 -6.19 -3.26
CA TYR A 204 -19.24 -5.31 -4.20
C TYR A 204 -20.32 -6.06 -4.97
N GLU A 205 -21.38 -5.33 -5.31
CA GLU A 205 -22.47 -5.76 -6.18
C GLU A 205 -22.50 -4.85 -7.41
N LEU A 206 -22.68 -5.46 -8.59
CA LEU A 206 -22.84 -4.73 -9.85
C LEU A 206 -24.26 -4.90 -10.37
N GLU A 207 -24.95 -3.78 -10.56
CA GLU A 207 -26.32 -3.75 -11.07
C GLU A 207 -26.30 -3.58 -12.59
N LYS A 208 -27.01 -4.47 -13.30
CA LYS A 208 -27.14 -4.40 -14.76
C LYS A 208 -28.26 -3.46 -15.18
N ARG A 209 -28.05 -2.80 -16.32
CA ARG A 209 -29.11 -2.14 -17.09
C ARG A 209 -28.99 -2.62 -18.55
N GLY A 210 -29.85 -3.56 -18.92
CA GLY A 210 -29.74 -4.26 -20.21
C GLY A 210 -28.48 -5.12 -20.27
N LYS A 211 -27.63 -4.91 -21.29
CA LYS A 211 -26.41 -5.71 -21.51
C LYS A 211 -25.18 -5.22 -20.73
N THR A 212 -25.24 -4.02 -20.15
CA THR A 212 -24.11 -3.40 -19.46
C THR A 212 -24.38 -3.24 -17.97
N PHE A 213 -23.30 -3.17 -17.18
CA PHE A 213 -23.41 -2.79 -15.77
C PHE A 213 -23.51 -1.27 -15.68
N LYS A 214 -24.45 -0.78 -14.88
CA LYS A 214 -24.68 0.67 -14.71
C LYS A 214 -24.17 1.15 -13.36
N ASN A 215 -24.45 0.41 -12.29
CA ASN A 215 -24.12 0.84 -10.93
C ASN A 215 -23.22 -0.17 -10.22
N ILE A 216 -22.44 0.33 -9.26
CA ILE A 216 -21.69 -0.42 -8.27
C ILE A 216 -22.09 0.04 -6.86
N THR A 217 -22.24 -0.93 -5.96
CA THR A 217 -22.43 -0.71 -4.53
C THR A 217 -21.44 -1.58 -3.77
N PHE A 218 -20.77 -1.02 -2.75
CA PHE A 218 -19.95 -1.80 -1.84
C PHE A 218 -20.73 -2.11 -0.57
N LYS A 219 -20.72 -3.37 -0.15
CA LYS A 219 -21.13 -3.77 1.20
C LYS A 219 -19.92 -3.63 2.11
N VAL A 220 -20.11 -3.06 3.28
CA VAL A 220 -19.04 -2.73 4.23
C VAL A 220 -19.40 -3.31 5.58
N LYS A 221 -18.47 -4.06 6.17
CA LYS A 221 -18.57 -4.55 7.54
C LYS A 221 -17.27 -4.24 8.25
N THR A 222 -17.34 -3.96 9.54
CA THR A 222 -16.13 -3.94 10.37
C THR A 222 -15.71 -5.38 10.65
N GLN A 223 -14.41 -5.59 10.71
CA GLN A 223 -13.81 -6.83 11.18
C GLN A 223 -12.74 -6.50 12.21
N ALA A 224 -12.50 -7.42 13.13
CA ALA A 224 -11.23 -7.39 13.85
C ALA A 224 -10.14 -7.49 12.78
N LEU A 225 -9.17 -6.58 12.82
CA LEU A 225 -7.92 -6.82 12.12
C LEU A 225 -7.48 -8.21 12.57
N ALA A 226 -7.31 -9.15 11.64
CA ALA A 226 -6.49 -10.32 11.96
C ALA A 226 -5.20 -9.71 12.47
N GLU A 227 -4.90 -9.91 13.76
CA GLU A 227 -3.66 -9.43 14.32
C GLU A 227 -2.59 -9.91 13.34
N THR A 228 -1.98 -8.98 12.61
CA THR A 228 -0.62 -9.23 12.19
C THR A 228 0.05 -9.52 13.51
N ILE A 229 0.45 -10.77 13.73
CA ILE A 229 1.35 -11.16 14.82
C ILE A 229 2.26 -9.95 15.00
N PRO A 230 2.23 -9.29 16.17
CA PRO A 230 2.89 -8.01 16.33
C PRO A 230 4.30 -8.18 15.76
N PHE A 231 4.54 -7.51 14.63
CA PHE A 231 5.89 -7.14 14.30
C PHE A 231 6.16 -6.09 15.35
N ASP A 232 6.65 -6.54 16.50
CA ASP A 232 7.34 -5.68 17.42
C ASP A 232 8.31 -4.89 16.55
N LEU A 233 8.03 -3.60 16.38
CA LEU A 233 9.01 -2.60 15.98
C LEU A 233 10.00 -2.36 17.14
N VAL A 234 10.32 -3.41 17.88
CA VAL A 234 11.57 -3.51 18.59
C VAL A 234 12.57 -3.87 17.50
N ALA A 235 13.56 -3.02 17.32
CA ALA A 235 14.80 -3.46 16.72
C ALA A 235 15.31 -4.63 17.58
N THR A 236 14.90 -5.85 17.26
CA THR A 236 15.53 -7.04 17.81
C THR A 236 16.87 -7.16 17.08
N ASN A 237 17.83 -6.40 17.58
CA ASN A 237 19.21 -6.87 17.76
C ASN A 237 19.23 -8.02 18.80
N GLU A 238 18.18 -8.83 18.89
CA GLU A 238 18.21 -10.05 19.68
C GLU A 238 18.70 -11.14 18.73
N PRO A 239 19.91 -11.68 18.96
CA PRO A 239 20.42 -12.79 18.17
C PRO A 239 19.44 -13.95 18.25
N LEU A 240 19.21 -14.64 17.13
CA LEU A 240 18.44 -15.88 17.12
C LEU A 240 19.00 -16.79 18.24
N PRO A 241 18.19 -17.21 19.23
CA PRO A 241 18.68 -18.06 20.31
C PRO A 241 19.35 -19.31 19.75
N GLY A 242 20.64 -19.51 20.08
CA GLY A 242 21.44 -20.64 19.58
C GLY A 242 22.13 -20.44 18.23
N VAL A 243 22.05 -19.24 17.61
CA VAL A 243 22.76 -18.91 16.37
C VAL A 243 23.69 -17.72 16.61
N GLN A 244 24.98 -17.89 16.33
CA GLN A 244 25.92 -16.78 16.36
C GLN A 244 25.58 -15.76 15.25
N GLN A 245 25.71 -14.46 15.55
CA GLN A 245 25.38 -13.38 14.61
C GLN A 245 26.08 -13.53 13.25
N SER A 246 27.35 -13.98 13.25
CA SER A 246 28.13 -14.24 12.03
C SER A 246 27.50 -15.29 11.11
N HIS A 247 26.86 -16.32 11.69
CA HIS A 247 26.16 -17.36 10.93
C HIS A 247 24.85 -16.84 10.35
N TYR A 248 24.16 -15.95 11.06
CA TYR A 248 22.97 -15.26 10.57
C TYR A 248 23.32 -14.36 9.38
N ASP A 249 24.32 -13.50 9.54
CA ASP A 249 24.78 -12.56 8.50
C ASP A 249 25.26 -13.31 7.24
N ASN A 250 25.99 -14.43 7.43
CA ASN A 250 26.40 -15.26 6.31
C ASN A 250 25.20 -15.91 5.60
N ALA A 251 24.19 -16.38 6.33
CA ALA A 251 22.98 -16.93 5.73
C ALA A 251 22.22 -15.88 4.92
N VAL A 252 22.09 -14.64 5.42
CA VAL A 252 21.49 -13.52 4.66
C VAL A 252 22.21 -13.33 3.33
N ARG A 253 23.55 -13.25 3.36
CA ARG A 253 24.38 -13.10 2.17
C ARG A 253 24.22 -14.26 1.19
N VAL A 254 24.15 -15.50 1.69
CA VAL A 254 23.94 -16.69 0.86
C VAL A 254 22.59 -16.66 0.17
N LEU A 255 21.52 -16.22 0.84
CA LEU A 255 20.20 -16.08 0.21
C LEU A 255 20.24 -15.06 -0.93
N ASP A 256 21.00 -13.98 -0.79
CA ASP A 256 21.20 -12.99 -1.85
C ASP A 256 22.00 -13.58 -3.03
N GLU A 257 23.09 -14.30 -2.76
CA GLU A 257 23.90 -15.00 -3.78
C GLU A 257 23.08 -16.04 -4.57
N LEU A 258 22.18 -16.75 -3.89
CA LEU A 258 21.28 -17.74 -4.48
C LEU A 258 20.02 -17.14 -5.10
N ARG A 259 19.88 -15.81 -5.10
CA ARG A 259 18.73 -15.06 -5.63
C ARG A 259 17.39 -15.47 -5.03
N ILE A 260 17.36 -15.83 -3.74
CA ILE A 260 16.13 -16.11 -2.99
C ILE A 260 15.61 -14.79 -2.43
N THR A 261 14.80 -14.10 -3.23
CA THR A 261 14.28 -12.75 -2.92
C THR A 261 12.85 -12.73 -2.38
N ASP A 262 12.13 -13.86 -2.44
CA ASP A 262 10.76 -13.95 -1.94
C ASP A 262 10.72 -13.79 -0.41
N THR A 263 9.93 -12.82 0.04
CA THR A 263 9.86 -12.40 1.45
C THR A 263 9.41 -13.53 2.37
N LYS A 264 8.49 -14.40 1.93
CA LYS A 264 7.99 -15.51 2.77
C LYS A 264 9.08 -16.55 2.99
N HIS A 265 9.81 -16.92 1.94
CA HIS A 265 10.92 -17.85 2.05
C HIS A 265 12.05 -17.29 2.92
N ARG A 266 12.44 -16.03 2.71
CA ARG A 266 13.52 -15.41 3.52
C ARG A 266 13.14 -15.34 4.99
N GLN A 267 11.89 -14.97 5.30
CA GLN A 267 11.41 -14.94 6.69
C GLN A 267 11.42 -16.34 7.31
N ALA A 268 10.88 -17.35 6.64
CA ALA A 268 10.85 -18.73 7.15
C ALA A 268 12.24 -19.34 7.38
N ILE A 269 13.24 -18.88 6.61
CA ILE A 269 14.64 -19.30 6.75
C ILE A 269 15.31 -18.57 7.91
N LEU A 270 15.21 -17.24 7.94
CA LEU A 270 15.93 -16.40 8.88
C LEU A 270 15.34 -16.40 10.28
N SER A 271 14.08 -16.83 10.45
CA SER A 271 13.46 -17.00 11.77
C SER A 271 13.71 -18.37 12.42
N ASN A 272 14.46 -19.28 11.78
CA ASN A 272 14.69 -20.64 12.27
C ASN A 272 16.18 -21.01 12.30
N ALA A 273 16.71 -21.31 13.48
CA ALA A 273 18.12 -21.65 13.69
C ALA A 273 18.62 -22.87 12.89
N ALA A 274 17.77 -23.88 12.71
CA ALA A 274 18.09 -25.06 11.91
C ALA A 274 18.19 -24.72 10.42
N HIS A 275 17.30 -23.85 9.92
CA HIS A 275 17.35 -23.37 8.55
C HIS A 275 18.59 -22.52 8.29
N VAL A 276 18.93 -21.58 9.19
CA VAL A 276 20.17 -20.78 9.07
C VAL A 276 21.41 -21.68 9.04
N SER A 277 21.45 -22.71 9.88
CA SER A 277 22.53 -23.70 9.90
C SER A 277 22.62 -24.49 8.59
N GLU A 278 21.47 -24.91 8.04
CA GLU A 278 21.41 -25.66 6.78
C GLU A 278 21.79 -24.78 5.57
N VAL A 279 21.41 -23.50 5.54
CA VAL A 279 21.85 -22.55 4.50
C VAL A 279 23.37 -22.44 4.47
N ASN A 280 23.98 -22.29 5.65
CA ASN A 280 25.44 -22.18 5.77
C ASN A 280 26.14 -23.47 5.33
N ARG A 281 25.60 -24.63 5.73
CA ARG A 281 26.09 -25.95 5.32
C ARG A 281 25.97 -26.15 3.81
N TYR A 282 24.82 -25.82 3.23
CA TYR A 282 24.57 -25.92 1.81
C TYR A 282 25.54 -25.05 0.98
N ASN A 283 25.81 -23.83 1.43
CA ASN A 283 26.81 -22.96 0.78
C ASN A 283 28.22 -23.58 0.81
N HIS A 284 28.60 -24.19 1.94
CA HIS A 284 29.88 -24.90 2.04
C HIS A 284 29.93 -26.11 1.09
N ASP A 285 28.85 -26.89 1.00
CA ASP A 285 28.76 -28.04 0.10
C ASP A 285 28.80 -27.64 -1.39
N LEU A 286 28.22 -26.51 -1.75
CA LEU A 286 28.32 -25.93 -3.10
C LEU A 286 29.76 -25.52 -3.42
N LYS A 287 30.44 -24.85 -2.48
CA LYS A 287 31.83 -24.38 -2.66
C LYS A 287 32.85 -25.52 -2.69
N THR A 288 32.61 -26.60 -1.95
CA THR A 288 33.47 -27.79 -1.93
C THR A 288 33.15 -28.80 -3.02
N GLY A 289 32.17 -28.50 -3.89
CA GLY A 289 31.79 -29.38 -5.01
C GLY A 289 31.07 -30.67 -4.60
N LYS A 290 30.69 -30.81 -3.32
CA LYS A 290 29.91 -31.95 -2.81
C LYS A 290 28.49 -31.98 -3.36
N VAL A 291 27.96 -30.83 -3.77
CA VAL A 291 26.64 -30.71 -4.42
C VAL A 291 26.81 -30.11 -5.82
N LYS A 292 26.47 -30.87 -6.86
CA LYS A 292 26.39 -30.39 -8.24
C LYS A 292 25.01 -29.78 -8.52
N ALA A 293 24.81 -28.51 -8.17
CA ALA A 293 23.57 -27.79 -8.52
C ALA A 293 23.66 -27.25 -9.96
N ALA A 294 23.34 -28.07 -10.96
CA ALA A 294 23.65 -27.74 -12.35
C ALA A 294 22.75 -26.68 -13.03
N ARG A 295 21.60 -26.29 -12.45
CA ARG A 295 20.71 -25.28 -13.08
C ARG A 295 19.98 -24.31 -12.13
N ASN A 296 19.64 -24.70 -10.90
CA ASN A 296 18.94 -23.82 -9.95
C ASN A 296 19.35 -24.10 -8.49
N PRO A 297 20.47 -23.53 -8.01
CA PRO A 297 20.97 -23.78 -6.66
C PRO A 297 20.05 -23.20 -5.58
N GLY A 298 19.35 -22.08 -5.84
CA GLY A 298 18.38 -21.51 -4.89
C GLY A 298 17.13 -22.40 -4.74
N GLY A 299 16.58 -22.89 -5.85
CA GLY A 299 15.43 -23.80 -5.81
C GLY A 299 15.74 -25.12 -5.09
N LEU A 300 16.95 -25.67 -5.26
CA LEU A 300 17.38 -26.88 -4.56
C LEU A 300 17.48 -26.67 -3.05
N LEU A 301 17.98 -25.51 -2.62
CA LEU A 301 18.01 -25.13 -1.20
C LEU A 301 16.59 -25.07 -0.61
N LEU A 302 15.64 -24.44 -1.32
CA LEU A 302 14.25 -24.35 -0.85
C LEU A 302 13.57 -25.73 -0.72
N VAL A 303 13.91 -26.67 -1.62
CA VAL A 303 13.44 -28.07 -1.51
C VAL A 303 14.06 -28.79 -0.32
N ARG A 304 15.37 -28.61 -0.08
CA ARG A 304 16.06 -29.17 1.10
C ARG A 304 15.48 -28.67 2.42
N LEU A 305 15.08 -27.40 2.45
CA LEU A 305 14.45 -26.76 3.60
C LEU A 305 12.94 -27.10 3.72
N GLY A 306 12.39 -27.92 2.83
CA GLY A 306 10.98 -28.30 2.85
C GLY A 306 10.00 -27.17 2.50
N LEU A 307 10.50 -26.04 1.99
CA LEU A 307 9.69 -24.86 1.69
C LEU A 307 9.02 -24.95 0.30
N VAL A 308 9.54 -25.80 -0.59
CA VAL A 308 9.01 -26.01 -1.94
C VAL A 308 9.02 -27.50 -2.27
N ALA A 309 7.99 -28.00 -2.95
CA ALA A 309 7.92 -29.39 -3.39
C ALA A 309 8.97 -29.70 -4.49
N ALA A 310 9.58 -30.88 -4.42
CA ALA A 310 10.48 -31.36 -5.47
C ALA A 310 9.72 -31.53 -6.80
N LYS A 311 10.26 -31.01 -7.91
CA LYS A 311 9.70 -31.26 -9.25
C LYS A 311 9.93 -32.74 -9.63
N VAL A 312 8.85 -33.49 -9.84
CA VAL A 312 8.88 -34.83 -10.42
C VAL A 312 9.31 -34.73 -11.90
N PRO A 313 10.26 -35.54 -12.40
CA PRO A 313 10.62 -35.54 -13.81
C PRO A 313 9.43 -35.94 -14.68
N LYS A 314 9.21 -35.22 -15.79
CA LYS A 314 8.24 -35.64 -16.82
C LYS A 314 8.71 -36.98 -17.41
N PRO A 315 7.84 -37.99 -17.58
CA PRO A 315 8.21 -39.21 -18.28
C PRO A 315 8.61 -38.86 -19.72
N THR A 316 9.76 -39.38 -20.14
CA THR A 316 10.28 -39.24 -21.50
C THR A 316 9.28 -39.87 -22.47
N PRO A 317 8.81 -39.17 -23.51
CA PRO A 317 8.06 -39.82 -24.57
C PRO A 317 8.98 -40.84 -25.27
N ALA A 318 8.45 -42.06 -25.43
CA ALA A 318 9.13 -43.20 -26.02
C ALA A 318 9.55 -42.96 -27.48
#